data_AF-A0A965U5P8-F1
#
_entry.id   AF-A0A965U5P8-F1
#
_cell.length_a   1.000
_cell.length_b   1.000
_cell.length_c   1.000
_cell.angle_alpha   90.00
_cell.angle_beta   90.00
_cell.angle_gamma   90.00
#
_symmetry.space_group_name_H-M   'P 1'
#
loop_
_entity.id
_entity.type
_entity.pdbx_description
1 polymer ?
#
loop_
_entity_poly.entity_id
_entity_poly.type
_entity_poly.pdbx_seq_one_letter_code
_entity_poly.pdbx_strand_id
1 'polypeptide(L)'
;MIDPNLLCMRCMSKLTEENGVCPNCGFDNAKAANEPHQLECRSILAGAYLVGCVLGQGGFGITYTGWDLNLDLKIAIKEYYPLGYATRDSHTHISVLTLSGDKKEFYQKGLERFVNEAKTLAKVSRDNGIVGVRNFIYENGTAYIIMDFVEGETLKSLAERSGGKLPAQEVLRLFRPLLTSLTHVHAEGLLHRDISPDNII
;
A
#
# COMPACT_ATOMS: atom_id res chain seq x y z
N MET A 1 8.63 8.83 20.17
CA MET A 1 9.12 9.48 18.94
C MET A 1 10.42 8.84 18.52
N ILE A 2 10.33 7.90 17.59
CA ILE A 2 11.48 7.34 16.90
C ILE A 2 12.08 8.40 15.98
N ASP A 3 13.41 8.43 15.87
CA ASP A 3 14.10 9.23 14.84
C ASP A 3 13.84 8.61 13.46
N PRO A 4 13.19 9.34 12.52
CA PRO A 4 12.93 8.85 11.16
C PRO A 4 14.19 8.45 10.39
N ASN A 5 15.35 9.02 10.71
CA ASN A 5 16.62 8.69 10.06
C ASN A 5 17.16 7.31 10.49
N LEU A 6 16.68 6.80 11.63
CA LEU A 6 16.99 5.48 12.17
C LEU A 6 15.89 4.46 11.86
N LEU A 7 15.09 4.67 10.82
CA LEU A 7 14.14 3.68 10.31
C LEU A 7 14.64 3.06 9.00
N CYS A 8 14.45 1.74 8.87
CA CYS A 8 14.71 1.06 7.62
C CYS A 8 13.65 1.43 6.57
N MET A 9 14.07 1.90 5.40
CA MET A 9 13.14 2.30 4.34
C MET A 9 12.37 1.14 3.72
N ARG A 10 12.82 -0.12 3.87
CA ARG A 10 12.10 -1.29 3.37
C ARG A 10 11.12 -1.89 4.37
N CYS A 11 11.55 -2.11 5.62
CA CYS A 11 10.74 -2.84 6.61
C CYS A 11 10.27 -2.00 7.80
N MET A 12 10.70 -0.74 7.89
CA MET A 12 10.41 0.19 8.99
C MET A 12 10.87 -0.29 10.37
N SER A 13 11.77 -1.26 10.45
CA SER A 13 12.45 -1.60 11.70
C SER A 13 13.52 -0.58 12.03
N LYS A 14 13.80 -0.41 13.33
CA LYS A 14 14.83 0.48 13.83
C LYS A 14 16.23 0.06 13.35
N LEU A 15 17.02 1.03 12.91
CA LEU A 15 18.42 0.90 12.52
C LEU A 15 19.34 1.21 13.71
N THR A 16 20.55 0.67 13.65
CA THR A 16 21.62 0.97 14.61
C THR A 16 22.36 2.27 14.29
N GLU A 17 22.37 2.65 13.00
CA GLU A 17 23.01 3.86 12.48
C GLU A 17 22.25 4.36 11.25
N GLU A 18 22.36 5.65 10.95
CA GLU A 18 21.73 6.25 9.77
C GLU A 18 22.30 5.64 8.48
N ASN A 19 21.42 5.35 7.51
CA ASN A 19 21.78 4.75 6.22
C ASN A 19 22.50 3.38 6.29
N GLY A 20 22.59 2.75 7.46
CA GLY A 20 23.22 1.44 7.62
C GLY A 20 22.43 0.27 7.00
N VAL A 21 23.02 -0.92 7.06
CA VAL A 21 22.34 -2.16 6.68
C VAL A 21 21.35 -2.55 7.79
N CYS A 22 20.10 -2.84 7.40
CA CYS A 22 19.06 -3.18 8.36
C CYS A 22 19.33 -4.53 9.04
N PRO A 23 19.37 -4.59 10.38
CA PRO A 23 19.60 -5.85 11.08
C PRO A 23 18.43 -6.82 11.00
N ASN A 24 17.22 -6.33 10.70
CA ASN A 24 16.01 -7.15 10.60
C ASN A 24 15.82 -7.79 9.22
N CYS A 25 15.99 -7.01 8.14
CA CYS A 25 15.70 -7.48 6.78
C CYS A 25 16.92 -7.50 5.84
N GLY A 26 18.10 -7.09 6.31
CA GLY A 26 19.34 -7.06 5.51
C GLY A 26 19.39 -5.98 4.43
N PHE A 27 18.41 -5.09 4.36
CA PHE A 27 18.35 -4.04 3.35
C PHE A 27 19.37 -2.93 3.60
N ASP A 28 20.12 -2.56 2.55
CA ASP A 28 21.10 -1.47 2.56
C ASP A 28 20.41 -0.12 2.38
N ASN A 29 20.26 0.65 3.46
CA ASN A 29 19.50 1.92 3.42
C ASN A 29 20.24 3.06 2.73
N ALA A 30 21.55 2.93 2.51
CA ALA A 30 22.30 3.88 1.69
C ALA A 30 21.88 3.83 0.21
N LYS A 31 21.26 2.73 -0.22
CA LYS A 31 20.73 2.53 -1.59
C LYS A 31 19.21 2.66 -1.65
N ALA A 32 18.57 3.17 -0.61
CA ALA A 32 17.12 3.34 -0.59
C ALA A 32 16.70 4.40 -1.62
N ALA A 33 16.18 3.94 -2.76
CA ALA A 33 15.65 4.77 -3.81
C ALA A 33 14.43 4.10 -4.44
N ASN A 34 13.40 4.89 -4.73
CA ASN A 34 12.25 4.49 -5.54
C ASN A 34 12.44 5.01 -6.97
N GLU A 35 11.69 4.47 -7.93
CA GLU A 35 11.77 4.90 -9.33
C GLU A 35 11.28 6.35 -9.50
N PRO A 36 11.72 7.10 -10.54
CA PRO A 36 11.40 8.52 -10.70
C PRO A 36 9.91 8.88 -10.76
N HIS A 37 9.04 7.93 -11.13
CA HIS A 37 7.58 8.12 -11.15
C HIS A 37 6.91 7.79 -9.81
N GLN A 38 7.66 7.34 -8.82
CA GLN A 38 7.20 7.00 -7.48
C GLN A 38 7.65 8.09 -6.49
N LEU A 39 6.99 8.22 -5.35
CA LEU A 39 7.47 9.09 -4.28
C LEU A 39 8.84 8.66 -3.79
N GLU A 40 9.72 9.62 -3.54
CA GLU A 40 11.06 9.35 -3.01
C GLU A 40 10.98 8.76 -1.59
N CYS A 41 11.89 7.83 -1.28
CA CYS A 41 12.06 7.35 0.09
C CYS A 41 12.37 8.54 1.01
N ARG A 42 11.80 8.53 2.22
CA ARG A 42 11.87 9.59 3.24
C ARG A 42 11.03 10.83 2.96
N SER A 43 10.22 10.85 1.89
CA SER A 43 9.20 11.89 1.71
C SER A 43 8.25 11.90 2.92
N ILE A 44 7.81 13.09 3.33
CA ILE A 44 6.79 13.24 4.37
C ILE A 44 5.47 13.65 3.72
N LEU A 45 4.45 12.81 3.85
CA LEU A 45 3.09 13.11 3.41
C LEU A 45 2.27 13.68 4.56
N ALA A 46 1.48 14.71 4.27
CA ALA A 46 0.61 15.43 5.20
C ALA A 46 1.27 15.82 6.54
N GLY A 47 2.60 16.02 6.53
CA GLY A 47 3.38 16.31 7.74
C GLY A 47 3.42 15.18 8.78
N ALA A 48 2.90 13.98 8.48
CA ALA A 48 2.66 12.93 9.47
C ALA A 48 3.14 11.54 9.04
N TYR A 49 3.31 11.28 7.75
CA TYR A 49 3.59 9.95 7.25
C TYR A 49 4.92 9.91 6.50
N LEU A 50 5.89 9.20 7.06
CA LEU A 50 7.16 8.92 6.42
C LEU A 50 6.97 7.83 5.35
N VAL A 51 7.33 8.14 4.12
CA VAL A 51 7.25 7.20 2.98
C VAL A 51 8.54 6.40 2.89
N GLY A 52 8.44 5.08 2.73
CA GLY A 52 9.57 4.20 2.44
C GLY A 52 9.58 3.66 1.03
N CYS A 53 10.18 2.48 0.87
CA CYS A 53 10.28 1.80 -0.40
C CYS A 53 8.91 1.28 -0.89
N VAL A 54 8.79 1.14 -2.20
CA VAL A 54 7.62 0.50 -2.82
C VAL A 54 7.52 -0.97 -2.40
N LEU A 55 6.32 -1.36 -1.96
CA LEU A 55 5.91 -2.74 -1.70
C LEU A 55 5.39 -3.40 -2.97
N GLY A 56 4.68 -2.65 -3.81
CA GLY A 56 4.16 -3.12 -5.08
C GLY A 56 3.54 -2.01 -5.91
N GLN A 57 3.44 -2.24 -7.22
CA GLN A 57 2.82 -1.31 -8.16
C GLN A 57 1.91 -2.09 -9.11
N GLY A 58 0.66 -1.67 -9.20
CA GLY A 58 -0.33 -2.21 -10.12
C GLY A 58 -0.76 -1.20 -11.18
N GLY A 59 -1.76 -1.54 -11.99
CA GLY A 59 -2.26 -0.65 -13.04
C GLY A 59 -2.92 0.64 -12.54
N PHE A 60 -3.39 0.67 -11.29
CA PHE A 60 -4.18 1.76 -10.73
C PHE A 60 -3.50 2.52 -9.59
N GLY A 61 -2.35 2.06 -9.10
CA GLY A 61 -1.70 2.69 -7.97
C GLY A 61 -0.38 2.07 -7.57
N ILE A 62 0.30 2.77 -6.66
CA ILE A 62 1.58 2.37 -6.08
C ILE A 62 1.38 2.23 -4.57
N THR A 63 1.87 1.14 -3.99
CA THR A 63 1.81 0.90 -2.55
C THR A 63 3.21 0.98 -1.97
N TYR A 64 3.40 1.81 -0.96
CA TYR A 64 4.63 2.03 -0.23
C TYR A 64 4.52 1.46 1.19
N THR A 65 5.65 1.06 1.77
CA THR A 65 5.73 0.98 3.23
C THR A 65 5.84 2.39 3.79
N GLY A 66 5.43 2.58 5.04
CA GLY A 66 5.58 3.86 5.71
C GLY A 66 5.54 3.77 7.21
N TRP A 67 5.73 4.92 7.85
CA TRP A 67 5.64 5.09 9.29
C TRP A 67 4.76 6.29 9.62
N ASP A 68 3.77 6.09 10.49
CA ASP A 68 3.00 7.17 11.10
C ASP A 68 3.81 7.79 12.23
N LEU A 69 4.28 9.02 12.03
CA LEU A 69 5.13 9.76 12.96
C LEU A 69 4.40 10.19 14.24
N ASN A 70 3.07 10.29 14.18
CA ASN A 70 2.26 10.68 15.32
C ASN A 70 1.92 9.48 16.21
N LEU A 71 1.68 8.33 15.59
CA LEU A 71 1.28 7.10 16.30
C LEU A 71 2.45 6.16 16.59
N ASP A 72 3.64 6.43 16.05
CA ASP A 72 4.80 5.52 16.10
C ASP A 72 4.44 4.11 15.59
N LEU A 73 3.77 4.04 14.43
CA LEU A 73 3.27 2.79 13.84
C LEU A 73 3.72 2.58 12.39
N LYS A 74 4.04 1.33 12.06
CA LYS A 74 4.24 0.88 10.67
C LYS A 74 2.90 0.86 9.93
N ILE A 75 2.90 1.40 8.72
CA ILE A 75 1.71 1.53 7.86
C ILE A 75 2.04 1.13 6.42
N ALA A 76 1.00 0.93 5.62
CA ALA A 76 1.10 0.94 4.16
C ALA A 76 0.40 2.19 3.60
N ILE A 77 0.97 2.73 2.53
CA ILE A 77 0.48 3.96 1.87
C ILE A 77 0.20 3.59 0.43
N LYS A 78 -1.07 3.61 0.00
CA LYS A 78 -1.45 3.37 -1.39
C LYS A 78 -1.76 4.70 -2.05
N GLU A 79 -0.99 5.05 -3.07
CA GLU A 79 -1.17 6.23 -3.91
C GLU A 79 -2.00 5.87 -5.14
N TYR A 80 -2.97 6.71 -5.48
CA TYR A 80 -3.63 6.63 -6.78
C TYR A 80 -2.67 7.08 -7.89
N TYR A 81 -2.23 6.14 -8.72
CA TYR A 81 -1.30 6.39 -9.81
C TYR A 81 -1.65 5.49 -10.99
N PRO A 82 -2.63 5.88 -11.83
CA PRO A 82 -3.07 5.07 -12.96
C PRO A 82 -2.02 5.10 -14.08
N LEU A 83 -1.44 3.94 -14.38
CA LEU A 83 -0.37 3.82 -15.38
C LEU A 83 -0.87 4.27 -16.76
N GLY A 84 -0.11 5.16 -17.42
CA GLY A 84 -0.44 5.68 -18.75
C GLY A 84 -1.47 6.83 -18.77
N TYR A 85 -2.03 7.19 -17.62
CA TYR A 85 -2.95 8.32 -17.43
C TYR A 85 -2.39 9.42 -16.53
N ALA A 86 -1.32 9.11 -15.79
CA ALA A 86 -0.62 10.03 -14.90
C ALA A 86 0.90 9.98 -15.13
N THR A 87 1.55 11.12 -14.90
CA THR A 87 3.01 11.25 -14.88
C THR A 87 3.42 12.03 -13.64
N ARG A 88 4.57 11.72 -13.04
CA ARG A 88 5.13 12.55 -11.98
C ARG A 88 5.89 13.74 -12.58
N ASP A 89 5.75 14.91 -11.96
CA ASP A 89 6.51 16.11 -12.32
C ASP A 89 8.01 15.81 -12.25
N SER A 90 8.71 16.03 -13.36
CA SER A 90 10.14 15.76 -13.51
C SER A 90 11.05 16.77 -12.79
N HIS A 91 10.52 17.89 -12.31
CA HIS A 91 11.30 18.89 -11.58
C HIS A 91 11.19 18.66 -10.08
N THR A 92 9.97 18.46 -9.57
CA THR A 92 9.73 18.30 -8.14
C THR A 92 9.78 16.85 -7.68
N HIS A 93 9.59 15.87 -8.58
CA HIS A 93 9.43 14.45 -8.25
C HIS A 93 8.39 14.17 -7.15
N ILE A 94 7.46 15.11 -6.93
CA ILE A 94 6.45 15.04 -5.88
C ILE A 94 5.06 15.04 -6.48
N SER A 95 4.75 16.00 -7.35
CA SER A 95 3.38 16.17 -7.85
C SER A 95 3.03 15.21 -8.99
N VAL A 96 1.84 14.64 -8.94
CA VAL A 96 1.23 13.86 -10.02
C VAL A 96 0.49 14.80 -10.96
N LEU A 97 0.82 14.70 -12.24
CA LEU A 97 0.24 15.47 -13.33
C LEU A 97 -0.65 14.55 -14.18
N THR A 98 -1.87 14.99 -14.44
CA THR A 98 -2.81 14.28 -15.32
C THR A 98 -2.55 14.65 -16.78
N LEU A 99 -2.64 13.68 -17.68
CA LEU A 99 -2.56 13.94 -19.11
C LEU A 99 -3.83 14.68 -19.61
N SER A 100 -3.66 15.59 -20.56
CA SER A 100 -4.74 16.44 -21.10
C SER A 100 -5.79 15.68 -21.92
N GLY A 101 -6.97 16.28 -22.10
CA GLY A 101 -8.07 15.75 -22.92
C GLY A 101 -8.87 14.65 -22.21
N ASP A 102 -9.36 13.66 -22.97
CA ASP A 102 -10.17 12.54 -22.48
C ASP A 102 -9.52 11.79 -21.30
N LYS A 103 -8.18 11.76 -21.26
CA LYS A 103 -7.41 11.14 -20.17
C LYS A 103 -7.66 11.78 -18.81
N LYS A 104 -7.99 13.07 -18.75
CA LYS A 104 -8.32 13.77 -17.50
C LYS A 104 -9.64 13.29 -16.92
N GLU A 105 -10.64 13.05 -17.75
CA GLU A 105 -11.94 12.53 -17.29
C GLU A 105 -11.80 11.09 -16.77
N PHE A 106 -11.02 10.25 -17.48
CA PHE A 106 -10.68 8.90 -17.01
C PHE A 106 -9.96 8.93 -15.67
N TYR A 107 -8.98 9.83 -15.50
CA TYR A 107 -8.30 10.02 -14.23
C TYR A 107 -9.26 10.42 -13.11
N GLN A 108 -10.14 11.40 -13.34
CA GLN A 108 -11.11 11.86 -12.34
C GLN A 108 -12.08 10.75 -11.93
N LYS A 109 -12.65 10.01 -12.90
CA LYS A 109 -13.52 8.87 -12.63
C LYS A 109 -12.80 7.76 -11.86
N GLY A 110 -11.53 7.51 -12.19
CA GLY A 110 -10.72 6.53 -11.49
C GLY A 110 -10.39 6.96 -10.05
N LEU A 111 -10.09 8.24 -9.85
CA LEU A 111 -9.86 8.83 -8.52
C LEU A 111 -11.12 8.74 -7.66
N GLU A 112 -12.30 9.03 -8.21
CA GLU A 112 -13.58 8.85 -7.51
C GLU A 112 -13.80 7.39 -7.06
N ARG A 113 -13.46 6.43 -7.93
CA ARG A 113 -13.53 5.00 -7.57
C ARG A 113 -12.55 4.65 -6.47
N PHE A 114 -11.32 5.15 -6.54
CA PHE A 114 -10.29 4.95 -5.53
C PHE A 114 -10.71 5.50 -4.15
N VAL A 115 -11.31 6.69 -4.13
CA VAL A 115 -11.88 7.29 -2.91
C VAL A 115 -13.03 6.44 -2.36
N ASN A 116 -13.89 5.94 -3.24
CA ASN A 116 -15.01 5.07 -2.83
C ASN A 116 -14.53 3.71 -2.30
N GLU A 117 -13.44 3.16 -2.83
CA GLU A 117 -12.78 1.96 -2.29
C GLU A 117 -12.35 2.21 -0.83
N ALA A 118 -11.66 3.31 -0.57
CA ALA A 118 -11.24 3.69 0.78
C ALA A 118 -12.43 3.80 1.75
N LYS A 119 -13.49 4.51 1.34
CA LYS A 119 -14.72 4.66 2.13
C LYS A 119 -15.42 3.33 2.39
N THR A 120 -15.37 2.42 1.41
CA THR A 120 -15.98 1.10 1.51
C THR A 120 -15.21 0.23 2.50
N LEU A 121 -13.88 0.18 2.38
CA LEU A 121 -13.00 -0.53 3.32
C LEU A 121 -13.14 -0.01 4.75
N ALA A 122 -13.26 1.30 4.93
CA ALA A 122 -13.46 1.92 6.25
C ALA A 122 -14.72 1.41 6.98
N LYS A 123 -15.79 1.05 6.26
CA LYS A 123 -17.03 0.51 6.86
C LYS A 123 -16.83 -0.88 7.46
N VAL A 124 -15.94 -1.66 6.87
CA VAL A 124 -15.70 -3.07 7.23
C VAL A 124 -14.38 -3.27 7.99
N SER A 125 -13.63 -2.21 8.28
CA SER A 125 -12.31 -2.24 8.94
C SER A 125 -12.32 -2.79 10.38
N ARG A 126 -13.49 -3.11 10.96
CA ARG A 126 -13.59 -3.79 12.26
C ARG A 126 -13.37 -5.29 12.16
N ASP A 127 -13.40 -5.84 10.95
CA ASP A 127 -13.08 -7.24 10.71
C ASP A 127 -11.56 -7.43 10.63
N ASN A 128 -11.03 -8.35 11.45
CA ASN A 128 -9.59 -8.64 11.49
C ASN A 128 -9.06 -9.31 10.21
N GLY A 129 -9.93 -9.88 9.38
CA GLY A 129 -9.56 -10.46 8.08
C GLY A 129 -9.59 -9.45 6.93
N ILE A 130 -9.85 -8.16 7.22
CA ILE A 130 -9.83 -7.08 6.24
C ILE A 130 -8.84 -6.02 6.68
N VAL A 131 -7.99 -5.56 5.76
CA VAL A 131 -7.05 -4.48 6.07
C VAL A 131 -7.77 -3.22 6.54
N GLY A 132 -7.36 -2.68 7.69
CA GLY A 132 -7.95 -1.47 8.25
C GLY A 132 -7.49 -0.22 7.51
N VAL A 133 -8.43 0.70 7.23
CA VAL A 133 -8.12 2.03 6.73
C VAL A 133 -8.00 3.00 7.89
N ARG A 134 -6.87 3.71 7.98
CA ARG A 134 -6.58 4.68 9.03
C ARG A 134 -6.92 6.10 8.62
N ASN A 135 -6.56 6.47 7.41
CA ASN A 135 -6.75 7.83 6.91
C ASN A 135 -6.83 7.87 5.39
N PHE A 136 -7.33 8.99 4.87
CA PHE A 136 -7.39 9.31 3.45
C PHE A 136 -6.92 10.74 3.21
N ILE A 137 -6.03 10.96 2.24
CA ILE A 137 -5.35 12.24 2.03
C ILE A 137 -5.46 12.64 0.56
N TYR A 138 -5.71 13.93 0.31
CA TYR A 138 -5.49 14.56 -0.99
C TYR A 138 -4.24 15.45 -0.91
N GLU A 139 -3.21 15.11 -1.68
CA GLU A 139 -1.96 15.86 -1.73
C GLU A 139 -1.26 15.57 -3.07
N ASN A 140 -0.30 16.40 -3.47
CA ASN A 140 0.55 16.14 -4.64
C ASN A 140 -0.23 15.92 -5.95
N GLY A 141 -1.41 16.53 -6.11
CA GLY A 141 -2.25 16.34 -7.29
C GLY A 141 -2.88 14.94 -7.42
N THR A 142 -2.82 14.11 -6.37
CA THR A 142 -3.44 12.78 -6.31
C THR A 142 -4.09 12.52 -4.94
N ALA A 143 -4.39 11.26 -4.63
CA ALA A 143 -4.85 10.84 -3.33
C ALA A 143 -4.12 9.59 -2.79
N TYR A 144 -4.16 9.46 -1.47
CA TYR A 144 -3.49 8.41 -0.72
C TYR A 144 -4.45 7.76 0.27
N ILE A 145 -4.38 6.43 0.39
CA ILE A 145 -5.02 5.64 1.45
C ILE A 145 -3.93 5.21 2.41
N ILE A 146 -4.06 5.62 3.68
CA ILE A 146 -3.21 5.15 4.76
C ILE A 146 -3.91 3.95 5.40
N MET A 147 -3.24 2.81 5.39
CA MET A 147 -3.81 1.55 5.86
C MET A 147 -2.88 0.84 6.84
N ASP A 148 -3.44 -0.08 7.59
CA ASP A 148 -2.66 -1.01 8.41
C ASP A 148 -1.64 -1.76 7.55
N PHE A 149 -0.43 -1.90 8.07
CA PHE A 149 0.54 -2.79 7.45
C PHE A 149 0.23 -4.23 7.85
N VAL A 150 -0.06 -5.09 6.88
CA VAL A 150 -0.27 -6.52 7.11
C VAL A 150 1.06 -7.24 6.92
N GLU A 151 1.59 -7.81 8.01
CA GLU A 151 2.79 -8.64 7.96
C GLU A 151 2.47 -10.00 7.35
N GLY A 152 3.34 -10.51 6.47
CA GLY A 152 3.17 -11.81 5.84
C GLY A 152 3.63 -11.85 4.39
N GLU A 153 3.36 -12.97 3.74
CA GLU A 153 3.55 -13.16 2.30
C GLU A 153 2.19 -13.29 1.62
N THR A 154 2.07 -12.90 0.36
CA THR A 154 0.81 -13.11 -0.37
C THR A 154 0.55 -14.60 -0.60
N LEU A 155 -0.72 -14.98 -0.73
CA LEU A 155 -1.12 -16.34 -1.12
C LEU A 155 -0.48 -16.75 -2.46
N LYS A 156 -0.25 -15.80 -3.36
CA LYS A 156 0.51 -16.02 -4.61
C LYS A 156 1.95 -16.44 -4.32
N SER A 157 2.68 -15.68 -3.51
CA SER A 157 4.06 -16.00 -3.14
C SER A 157 4.16 -17.36 -2.44
N LEU A 158 3.19 -17.66 -1.55
CA LEU A 158 3.04 -18.96 -0.91
C LEU A 158 2.83 -20.09 -1.94
N ALA A 159 1.99 -19.88 -2.94
CA ALA A 159 1.76 -20.87 -4.00
C ALA A 159 3.02 -21.07 -4.86
N GLU A 160 3.70 -19.99 -5.26
CA GLU A 160 4.93 -20.01 -6.05
C GLU A 160 6.04 -20.80 -5.34
N ARG A 161 6.29 -20.52 -4.05
CA ARG A 161 7.29 -21.28 -3.26
C ARG A 161 6.91 -22.76 -3.06
N SER A 162 5.63 -23.09 -3.20
CA SER A 162 5.10 -24.46 -3.08
C SER A 162 5.07 -25.22 -4.42
N GLY A 163 5.73 -24.71 -5.46
CA GLY A 163 5.74 -25.33 -6.80
C GLY A 163 4.56 -24.90 -7.68
N GLY A 164 3.96 -23.74 -7.40
CA GLY A 164 2.90 -23.09 -8.18
C GLY A 164 1.48 -23.55 -7.84
N LYS A 165 1.30 -24.54 -6.95
CA LYS A 165 -0.01 -25.05 -6.53
C LYS A 165 0.01 -25.42 -5.05
N LEU A 166 -1.13 -25.23 -4.39
CA LEU A 166 -1.33 -25.66 -3.00
C LEU A 166 -2.25 -26.89 -2.96
N PRO A 167 -2.03 -27.82 -2.02
CA PRO A 167 -2.97 -28.90 -1.77
C PRO A 167 -4.36 -28.37 -1.43
N ALA A 168 -5.42 -29.01 -1.91
CA ALA A 168 -6.79 -28.55 -1.72
C ALA A 168 -7.16 -28.37 -0.23
N GLN A 169 -6.66 -29.25 0.64
CA GLN A 169 -6.88 -29.16 2.08
C GLN A 169 -6.26 -27.89 2.69
N GLU A 170 -5.11 -27.47 2.20
CA GLU A 170 -4.43 -26.25 2.66
C GLU A 170 -5.19 -25.01 2.18
N VAL A 171 -5.65 -25.00 0.92
CA VAL A 171 -6.50 -23.93 0.38
C VAL A 171 -7.77 -23.78 1.21
N LEU A 172 -8.47 -24.89 1.50
CA LEU A 172 -9.69 -24.85 2.31
C LEU A 172 -9.45 -24.31 3.73
N ARG A 173 -8.30 -24.64 4.32
CA ARG A 173 -7.90 -24.13 5.65
C ARG A 173 -7.71 -22.61 5.61
N LEU A 174 -7.03 -22.10 4.59
CA LEU A 174 -6.78 -20.67 4.39
C LEU A 174 -8.06 -19.89 4.04
N PHE A 175 -8.98 -20.51 3.30
CA PHE A 175 -10.19 -19.83 2.82
C PHE A 175 -11.28 -19.70 3.88
N ARG A 176 -11.31 -20.53 4.93
CA ARG A 176 -12.30 -20.40 6.01
C ARG A 176 -12.36 -19.01 6.65
N PRO A 177 -11.25 -18.42 7.14
CA PRO A 177 -11.26 -17.06 7.68
C PRO A 177 -11.60 -16.01 6.61
N LEU A 178 -11.13 -16.20 5.37
CA LEU A 178 -11.46 -15.32 4.25
C LEU A 178 -12.97 -15.30 3.96
N LEU A 179 -13.62 -16.46 3.92
CA LEU A 179 -15.07 -16.57 3.71
C LEU A 179 -15.87 -15.96 4.88
N THR A 180 -15.34 -16.05 6.10
CA THR A 180 -15.93 -15.38 7.27
C THR A 180 -15.92 -13.87 7.07
N SER A 181 -14.78 -13.33 6.64
CA SER A 181 -14.62 -11.89 6.39
C SER A 181 -15.51 -11.40 5.25
N LEU A 182 -15.61 -12.18 4.16
CA LEU A 182 -16.53 -11.88 3.06
C LEU A 182 -18.00 -11.90 3.49
N THR A 183 -18.37 -12.73 4.47
CA THR A 183 -19.73 -12.71 5.01
C THR A 183 -20.05 -11.36 5.66
N HIS A 184 -19.09 -10.79 6.41
CA HIS A 184 -19.26 -9.45 6.98
C HIS A 184 -19.28 -8.35 5.91
N VAL A 185 -18.43 -8.43 4.88
CA VAL A 185 -18.49 -7.50 3.73
C VAL A 185 -19.87 -7.53 3.08
N HIS A 186 -20.41 -8.72 2.83
CA HIS A 186 -21.73 -8.88 2.20
C HIS A 186 -22.86 -8.41 3.11
N ALA A 187 -22.75 -8.56 4.43
CA ALA A 187 -23.74 -8.07 5.39
C ALA A 187 -23.89 -6.54 5.35
N GLU A 188 -22.81 -5.82 5.01
CA GLU A 188 -22.82 -4.37 4.77
C GLU A 188 -23.33 -3.98 3.36
N GLY A 189 -23.81 -4.94 2.57
CA GLY A 189 -24.28 -4.72 1.19
C GLY A 189 -23.15 -4.45 0.19
N LEU A 190 -21.91 -4.81 0.54
CA LEU A 190 -20.72 -4.56 -0.27
C LEU A 190 -20.28 -5.84 -0.99
N LEU A 191 -19.52 -5.68 -2.06
CA LEU A 191 -18.85 -6.78 -2.77
C LEU A 191 -17.36 -6.45 -2.86
N HIS A 192 -16.49 -7.42 -2.56
CA HIS A 192 -15.05 -7.20 -2.65
C HIS A 192 -14.57 -6.97 -4.10
N ARG A 193 -15.09 -7.75 -5.07
CA ARG A 193 -14.82 -7.64 -6.53
C ARG A 193 -13.38 -7.81 -7.01
N ASP A 194 -12.42 -8.08 -6.13
CA ASP A 194 -11.00 -8.19 -6.47
C ASP A 194 -10.30 -9.27 -5.62
N ILE A 195 -10.99 -10.38 -5.36
CA ILE A 195 -10.41 -11.51 -4.65
C ILE A 195 -9.47 -12.24 -5.61
N SER A 196 -8.19 -12.22 -5.30
CA SER A 196 -7.12 -12.89 -6.05
C SER A 196 -5.99 -13.31 -5.10
N PRO A 197 -5.12 -14.26 -5.48
CA PRO A 197 -3.97 -14.64 -4.65
C PRO A 197 -3.01 -13.49 -4.34
N ASP A 198 -2.97 -12.45 -5.18
CA ASP A 198 -2.16 -11.24 -4.96
C ASP A 198 -2.72 -10.35 -3.84
N ASN A 199 -4.03 -10.44 -3.55
CA ASN A 199 -4.75 -9.58 -2.60
C ASN A 199 -5.07 -10.30 -1.27
N ILE A 200 -4.48 -11.47 -1.01
CA ILE A 200 -4.65 -12.24 0.23
C ILE A 200 -3.25 -12.43 0.84
N ILE A 201 -3.09 -12.09 2.12
CA ILE A 201 -1.85 -12.21 2.90
C ILE A 201 -2.10 -13.18 4.06
#